data_AF-A0A0F7ZJI4-F1
#
_entry.id   AF-A0A0F7ZJI4-F1
#
_cell.length_a   1.000
_cell.length_b   1.000
_cell.length_c   1.000
_cell.angle_alpha   90.00
_cell.angle_beta   90.00
_cell.angle_gamma   90.00
#
_symmetry.space_group_name_H-M   'P 1'
#
loop_
_entity.id
_entity.type
_entity.pdbx_description
1 polymer ?
#
loop_
_entity_poly.entity_id
_entity_poly.type
_entity_poly.pdbx_seq_one_letter_code
_entity_poly.pdbx_strand_id
1 'polypeptide(L)'
;MLDEQMRAAGDPELQRLLKRIRLGVDRTDLDLLNSRCYREGRRMPWESGITVVTPLNRNRNLNMEASLAFRVQQRSMMRIFISGHKWEEELPKEEEAVPAVFMFVPGMPIVVNHNTHQGLKVVNGASYSAVEVIVDKAYPGHRISTDMTIHFGPPAGIILESETTRCLQFVGMPPGTILLTPMTVKIQCQRKRP
;
A
#
# COMPACT_ATOMS: atom_id res chain seq x y z
N MET A 1 -4.37 25.36 -22.50
CA MET A 1 -5.10 24.64 -21.43
C MET A 1 -5.61 23.35 -22.05
N LEU A 2 -5.51 22.19 -21.39
CA LEU A 2 -6.08 20.94 -21.93
C LEU A 2 -7.52 20.82 -21.45
N ASP A 3 -8.47 20.99 -22.36
CA ASP A 3 -9.91 21.02 -22.04
C ASP A 3 -10.60 19.66 -22.22
N GLU A 4 -9.94 18.72 -22.88
CA GLU A 4 -10.45 17.37 -23.11
C GLU A 4 -10.16 16.46 -21.91
N GLN A 5 -11.22 16.02 -21.25
CA GLN A 5 -11.13 15.04 -20.19
C GLN A 5 -11.24 13.62 -20.76
N MET A 6 -10.09 13.03 -21.12
CA MET A 6 -10.04 11.65 -21.65
C MET A 6 -10.45 10.59 -20.61
N ARG A 7 -10.25 10.87 -19.32
CA ARG A 7 -10.75 10.04 -18.22
C ARG A 7 -12.29 10.11 -18.18
N ALA A 8 -12.95 8.96 -18.26
CA ALA A 8 -14.41 8.80 -18.38
C ALA A 8 -15.03 9.17 -19.74
N ALA A 9 -14.27 9.20 -20.85
CA ALA A 9 -14.82 9.49 -22.18
C ALA A 9 -15.97 8.56 -22.61
N GLY A 10 -15.99 7.31 -22.13
CA GLY A 10 -17.10 6.38 -22.35
C GLY A 10 -18.34 6.61 -21.49
N ASP A 11 -18.31 7.58 -20.55
CA ASP A 11 -19.40 7.88 -19.63
C ASP A 11 -19.70 9.40 -19.64
N PRO A 12 -20.61 9.85 -20.53
CA PRO A 12 -20.98 11.26 -20.63
C PRO A 12 -21.62 11.83 -19.35
N GLU A 13 -22.29 10.99 -18.54
CA GLU A 13 -22.90 11.42 -17.29
C GLU A 13 -21.82 11.73 -16.25
N LEU A 14 -20.86 10.82 -16.09
CA LEU A 14 -19.71 11.00 -15.21
C LEU A 14 -18.82 12.18 -15.65
N GLN A 15 -18.59 12.37 -16.95
CA GLN A 15 -17.84 13.54 -17.42
C GLN A 15 -18.50 14.86 -17.04
N ARG A 16 -19.82 14.99 -17.24
CA ARG A 16 -20.54 16.21 -16.87
C ARG A 16 -20.51 16.44 -15.37
N LEU A 17 -20.69 15.38 -14.57
CA LEU A 17 -20.60 15.44 -13.12
C LEU A 17 -19.20 15.91 -12.67
N LEU A 18 -18.12 15.33 -13.21
CA LEU A 18 -16.75 15.73 -12.86
C LEU A 18 -16.43 17.18 -13.25
N LYS A 19 -16.99 17.67 -14.37
CA LYS A 19 -16.89 19.08 -14.75
C LYS A 19 -17.59 19.99 -13.74
N ARG A 20 -18.80 19.64 -13.29
CA ARG A 20 -19.52 20.40 -12.26
C ARG A 20 -18.77 20.42 -10.93
N ILE A 21 -18.33 19.25 -10.44
CA ILE A 21 -17.55 19.13 -9.19
C ILE A 21 -16.31 20.05 -9.20
N ARG A 22 -15.61 20.19 -10.34
CA ARG A 22 -14.46 21.10 -10.46
C ARG A 22 -14.82 22.58 -10.32
N LEU A 23 -16.02 22.97 -10.74
CA LEU A 23 -16.55 24.34 -10.62
C LEU A 23 -17.19 24.61 -9.25
N GLY A 24 -17.41 23.55 -8.47
CA GLY A 24 -18.04 23.58 -7.15
C GLY A 24 -19.06 22.45 -7.01
N VAL A 25 -19.15 21.85 -5.83
CA VAL A 25 -20.13 20.79 -5.56
C VAL A 25 -21.45 21.43 -5.15
N ASP A 26 -22.54 21.08 -5.84
CA ASP A 26 -23.89 21.35 -5.37
C ASP A 26 -24.49 20.14 -4.65
N ARG A 27 -25.65 20.33 -3.99
CA ARG A 27 -26.30 19.26 -3.23
C ARG A 27 -26.77 18.10 -4.11
N THR A 28 -27.24 18.42 -5.33
CA THR A 28 -27.77 17.44 -6.30
C THR A 28 -26.69 16.48 -6.77
N ASP A 29 -25.49 16.99 -7.01
CA ASP A 29 -24.32 16.21 -7.42
C ASP A 29 -23.86 15.24 -6.31
N LEU A 30 -23.93 15.68 -5.06
CA LEU A 30 -23.63 14.83 -3.91
C LEU A 30 -24.68 13.71 -3.75
N ASP A 31 -25.96 14.05 -3.88
CA ASP A 31 -27.05 13.07 -3.78
C ASP A 31 -26.98 12.03 -4.91
N LEU A 32 -26.61 12.45 -6.13
CA LEU A 32 -26.33 11.55 -7.26
C LEU A 32 -25.20 10.57 -6.92
N LEU A 33 -24.06 11.06 -6.40
CA LEU A 33 -22.94 10.21 -6.00
C LEU A 33 -23.34 9.22 -4.90
N ASN A 34 -24.05 9.69 -3.88
CA ASN A 34 -24.48 8.84 -2.77
C ASN A 34 -25.45 7.75 -3.24
N SER A 35 -26.42 8.08 -4.10
CA SER A 35 -27.40 7.10 -4.61
C SER A 35 -26.77 5.97 -5.43
N ARG A 36 -25.63 6.22 -6.11
CA ARG A 36 -24.96 5.22 -6.96
C ARG A 36 -23.81 4.50 -6.26
N CYS A 37 -23.01 5.21 -5.49
CA CYS A 37 -21.71 4.71 -5.00
C CYS A 37 -21.74 4.34 -3.52
N TYR A 38 -22.63 4.93 -2.72
CA TYR A 38 -22.69 4.68 -1.29
C TYR A 38 -23.78 3.65 -0.94
N ARG A 39 -23.42 2.68 -0.09
CA ARG A 39 -24.37 1.76 0.53
C ARG A 39 -23.97 1.59 1.98
N GLU A 40 -24.85 2.00 2.88
CA GLU A 40 -24.64 1.87 4.32
C GLU A 40 -24.41 0.40 4.70
N GLY A 41 -23.46 0.15 5.60
CA GLY A 41 -23.11 -1.19 6.08
C GLY A 41 -22.43 -2.11 5.05
N ARG A 42 -22.18 -1.67 3.82
CA ARG A 42 -21.48 -2.49 2.82
C ARG A 42 -20.00 -2.64 3.19
N ARG A 43 -19.55 -3.88 3.39
CA ARG A 43 -18.13 -4.21 3.52
C ARG A 43 -17.36 -3.81 2.24
N MET A 44 -16.12 -3.36 2.40
CA MET A 44 -15.23 -3.09 1.28
C MET A 44 -15.01 -4.39 0.46
N PRO A 45 -15.23 -4.37 -0.86
CA PRO A 45 -15.06 -5.54 -1.72
C PRO A 45 -13.59 -5.72 -2.07
N TRP A 46 -12.76 -6.06 -1.07
CA TRP A 46 -11.32 -6.26 -1.26
C TRP A 46 -11.00 -7.29 -2.36
N GLU A 47 -11.89 -8.27 -2.52
CA GLU A 47 -11.76 -9.37 -3.46
C GLU A 47 -11.80 -8.92 -4.93
N SER A 48 -12.33 -7.71 -5.22
CA SER A 48 -12.39 -7.17 -6.58
C SER A 48 -11.16 -6.33 -6.97
N GLY A 49 -10.08 -6.35 -6.18
CA GLY A 49 -8.82 -5.66 -6.53
C GLY A 49 -8.93 -4.13 -6.52
N ILE A 50 -9.78 -3.58 -5.65
CA ILE A 50 -10.01 -2.13 -5.56
C ILE A 50 -8.84 -1.39 -4.90
N THR A 51 -8.65 -0.15 -5.31
CA THR A 51 -7.81 0.82 -4.59
C THR A 51 -8.70 1.67 -3.69
N VAL A 52 -8.39 1.70 -2.39
CA VAL A 52 -9.10 2.54 -1.43
C VAL A 52 -8.31 3.82 -1.17
N VAL A 53 -8.97 4.96 -1.35
CA VAL A 53 -8.40 6.28 -1.07
C VAL A 53 -8.99 6.80 0.23
N THR A 54 -8.12 7.12 1.19
CA THR A 54 -8.52 7.66 2.50
C THR A 54 -8.02 9.09 2.68
N PRO A 55 -8.78 9.97 3.36
CA PRO A 55 -8.33 11.34 3.63
C PRO A 55 -7.07 11.42 4.50
N LEU A 56 -6.86 10.46 5.41
CA LEU A 56 -5.79 10.51 6.40
C LEU A 56 -5.02 9.18 6.47
N ASN A 57 -3.71 9.28 6.65
CA ASN A 57 -2.81 8.13 6.86
C ASN A 57 -3.15 7.32 8.12
N ARG A 58 -3.88 7.87 9.10
CA ARG A 58 -4.34 7.12 10.28
C ARG A 58 -5.27 5.96 9.94
N ASN A 59 -5.89 5.99 8.75
CA ASN A 59 -6.76 4.92 8.28
C ASN A 59 -5.97 3.75 7.64
N ARG A 60 -4.64 3.70 7.80
CA ARG A 60 -3.77 2.60 7.33
C ARG A 60 -4.13 1.22 7.88
N ASN A 61 -4.94 1.14 8.93
CA ASN A 61 -5.53 -0.13 9.39
C ASN A 61 -6.31 -0.86 8.27
N LEU A 62 -6.82 -0.13 7.27
CA LEU A 62 -7.43 -0.75 6.09
C LEU A 62 -6.45 -1.60 5.27
N ASN A 63 -5.14 -1.32 5.31
CA ASN A 63 -4.14 -2.17 4.66
C ASN A 63 -4.02 -3.54 5.36
N MET A 64 -4.27 -3.60 6.67
CA MET A 64 -4.34 -4.87 7.41
C MET A 64 -5.56 -5.68 6.97
N GLU A 65 -6.74 -5.05 6.89
CA GLU A 65 -7.95 -5.71 6.39
C GLU A 65 -7.77 -6.21 4.95
N ALA A 66 -7.20 -5.38 4.07
CA ALA A 66 -6.92 -5.73 2.68
C ALA A 66 -5.94 -6.91 2.58
N SER A 67 -4.86 -6.91 3.38
CA SER A 67 -3.87 -8.01 3.39
C SER A 67 -4.49 -9.32 3.87
N LEU A 68 -5.35 -9.26 4.89
CA LEU A 68 -6.07 -10.43 5.40
C LEU A 68 -7.06 -10.98 4.37
N ALA A 69 -7.83 -10.12 3.70
CA ALA A 69 -8.73 -10.52 2.63
C ALA A 69 -7.96 -11.14 1.45
N PHE A 70 -6.84 -10.53 1.06
CA PHE A 70 -5.99 -11.01 -0.02
C PHE A 70 -5.38 -12.39 0.30
N ARG A 71 -4.93 -12.62 1.55
CA ARG A 71 -4.48 -13.94 2.02
C ARG A 71 -5.55 -15.01 1.81
N VAL A 72 -6.78 -14.73 2.22
CA VAL A 72 -7.91 -15.67 2.09
C VAL A 72 -8.18 -15.98 0.63
N GLN A 73 -8.17 -14.95 -0.23
CA GLN A 73 -8.39 -15.09 -1.67
C GLN A 73 -7.30 -15.93 -2.35
N GLN A 74 -6.02 -15.69 -2.03
CA GLN A 74 -4.88 -16.39 -2.64
C GLN A 74 -4.58 -17.74 -1.98
N ARG A 75 -5.22 -18.08 -0.86
CA ARG A 75 -4.90 -19.26 -0.03
C ARG A 75 -3.40 -19.38 0.26
N SER A 76 -2.77 -18.23 0.52
CA SER A 76 -1.32 -18.12 0.66
C SER A 76 -0.91 -17.88 2.11
N MET A 77 0.37 -18.13 2.42
CA MET A 77 0.93 -17.81 3.73
C MET A 77 1.09 -16.29 3.88
N MET A 78 0.66 -15.76 5.02
CA MET A 78 0.95 -14.39 5.43
C MET A 78 2.18 -14.36 6.35
N ARG A 79 3.05 -13.38 6.12
CA ARG A 79 4.16 -13.03 7.02
C ARG A 79 3.95 -11.64 7.58
N ILE A 80 4.11 -11.48 8.88
CA ILE A 80 3.94 -10.21 9.59
C ILE A 80 5.32 -9.79 10.10
N PHE A 81 5.80 -8.63 9.71
CA PHE A 81 7.07 -8.06 10.14
C PHE A 81 6.79 -6.87 11.05
N ILE A 82 7.30 -6.94 12.27
CA ILE A 82 7.22 -5.85 13.25
C ILE A 82 8.53 -5.07 13.19
N SER A 83 8.47 -3.81 12.78
CA SER A 83 9.65 -2.95 12.74
C SER A 83 10.18 -2.71 14.16
N GLY A 84 11.50 -2.84 14.32
CA GLY A 84 12.19 -2.37 15.52
C GLY A 84 12.32 -0.85 15.47
N HIS A 85 11.63 -0.14 16.37
CA HIS A 85 11.84 1.30 16.56
C HIS A 85 12.87 1.53 17.66
N LYS A 86 13.87 2.37 17.38
CA LYS A 86 14.78 2.89 18.39
C LYS A 86 14.45 4.37 18.62
N TRP A 87 14.13 4.71 19.86
CA TRP A 87 13.83 6.08 20.27
C TRP A 87 15.11 6.69 20.84
N GLU A 88 15.60 7.79 20.25
CA GLU A 88 16.87 8.41 20.68
C GLU A 88 16.70 9.45 21.80
N GLU A 89 15.57 10.17 21.88
CA GLU A 89 15.49 11.39 22.73
C GLU A 89 14.25 11.50 23.63
N GLU A 90 13.07 10.99 23.26
CA GLU A 90 11.86 11.01 24.11
C GLU A 90 11.00 9.74 23.93
N LEU A 91 10.27 9.34 24.98
CA LEU A 91 9.26 8.28 24.89
C LEU A 91 8.17 8.72 23.89
N PRO A 92 7.77 7.85 22.94
CA PRO A 92 6.75 8.20 21.96
C PRO A 92 5.42 8.52 22.63
N LYS A 93 4.65 9.43 22.03
CA LYS A 93 3.23 9.57 22.38
C LYS A 93 2.50 8.26 22.03
N GLU A 94 1.39 7.97 22.70
CA GLU A 94 0.64 6.71 22.52
C GLU A 94 0.31 6.39 21.06
N GLU A 95 0.04 7.41 20.24
CA GLU A 95 -0.18 7.29 18.78
C GLU A 95 1.11 6.99 17.96
N GLU A 96 2.28 7.32 18.49
CA GLU A 96 3.60 7.13 17.86
C GLU A 96 4.29 5.83 18.32
N ALA A 97 3.80 5.24 19.42
CA ALA A 97 4.39 4.07 20.06
C ALA A 97 4.08 2.74 19.34
N VAL A 98 3.20 2.73 18.34
CA VAL A 98 2.84 1.51 17.61
C VAL A 98 3.96 1.16 16.63
N PRO A 99 4.64 0.00 16.80
CA PRO A 99 5.61 -0.49 15.84
C PRO A 99 5.03 -0.51 14.43
N ALA A 100 5.81 -0.09 13.44
CA ALA A 100 5.36 -0.17 12.06
C ALA A 100 5.20 -1.66 11.70
N VAL A 101 3.97 -2.09 11.45
CA VAL A 101 3.66 -3.46 11.04
C VAL A 101 3.61 -3.51 9.52
N PHE A 102 4.39 -4.43 8.95
CA PHE A 102 4.35 -4.75 7.53
C PHE A 102 3.81 -6.17 7.35
N MET A 103 2.62 -6.29 6.77
CA MET A 103 2.04 -7.58 6.41
C MET A 103 2.39 -7.89 4.97
N PHE A 104 2.88 -9.09 4.72
CA PHE A 104 3.26 -9.60 3.42
C PHE A 104 2.43 -10.82 3.06
N VAL A 105 1.85 -10.80 1.87
CA VAL A 105 1.24 -11.96 1.22
C VAL A 105 1.79 -12.01 -0.22
N PRO A 106 2.31 -13.14 -0.70
CA PRO A 106 2.75 -13.28 -2.09
C PRO A 106 1.67 -12.86 -3.09
N GLY A 107 2.05 -12.04 -4.05
CA GLY A 107 1.20 -11.44 -5.08
C GLY A 107 0.51 -10.14 -4.68
N MET A 108 0.65 -9.67 -3.44
CA MET A 108 -0.08 -8.46 -3.01
C MET A 108 0.42 -7.21 -3.73
N PRO A 109 -0.46 -6.24 -4.04
CA PRO A 109 -0.05 -4.97 -4.62
C PRO A 109 0.72 -4.12 -3.60
N ILE A 110 1.86 -3.57 -4.02
CA ILE A 110 2.70 -2.65 -3.24
C ILE A 110 2.91 -1.37 -4.04
N VAL A 111 2.80 -0.24 -3.35
CA VAL A 111 3.19 1.07 -3.88
C VAL A 111 4.46 1.52 -3.18
N VAL A 112 5.47 1.86 -3.97
CA VAL A 112 6.72 2.43 -3.46
C VAL A 112 6.48 3.91 -3.13
N ASN A 113 6.89 4.34 -1.93
CA ASN A 113 6.62 5.68 -1.42
C ASN A 113 7.81 6.66 -1.53
N HIS A 114 8.98 6.19 -1.99
CA HIS A 114 10.19 7.00 -2.17
C HIS A 114 10.94 6.58 -3.43
N ASN A 115 11.70 7.50 -4.02
CA ASN A 115 12.58 7.15 -5.12
C ASN A 115 13.79 6.39 -4.57
N THR A 116 13.89 5.10 -4.89
CA THR A 116 14.98 4.23 -4.41
C THR A 116 16.00 3.99 -5.49
N HIS A 117 15.55 3.53 -6.67
CA HIS A 117 16.40 3.19 -7.81
C HIS A 117 15.79 3.74 -9.09
N GLN A 118 16.00 5.04 -9.36
CA GLN A 118 15.42 5.72 -10.51
C GLN A 118 15.83 5.07 -11.84
N GLY A 119 17.09 4.63 -11.97
CA GLY A 119 17.58 3.90 -13.16
C GLY A 119 16.90 2.54 -13.37
N LEU A 120 16.30 1.97 -12.32
CA LEU A 120 15.56 0.70 -12.36
C LEU A 120 14.04 0.90 -12.24
N LYS A 121 13.57 2.15 -12.42
CA LYS A 121 12.14 2.54 -12.34
C LYS A 121 11.47 2.30 -10.99
N VAL A 122 12.24 2.11 -9.92
CA VAL A 122 11.76 2.09 -8.53
C VAL A 122 11.60 3.52 -8.04
N VAL A 123 10.45 4.10 -8.38
CA VAL A 123 10.10 5.50 -8.13
C VAL A 123 8.84 5.62 -7.28
N ASN A 124 8.69 6.76 -6.63
CA ASN A 124 7.52 7.08 -5.82
C ASN A 124 6.24 7.00 -6.66
N GLY A 125 5.23 6.30 -6.13
CA GLY A 125 3.93 6.08 -6.78
C GLY A 125 3.91 4.90 -7.76
N ALA A 126 5.05 4.27 -8.05
CA ALA A 126 5.08 3.07 -8.88
C ALA A 126 4.45 1.88 -8.13
N SER A 127 3.62 1.13 -8.85
CA SER A 127 2.91 -0.05 -8.35
C SER A 127 3.62 -1.33 -8.80
N TYR A 128 3.69 -2.28 -7.89
CA TYR A 128 4.35 -3.58 -8.05
C TYR A 128 3.48 -4.69 -7.47
N SER A 129 3.74 -5.92 -7.89
CA SER A 129 3.28 -7.13 -7.21
C SER A 129 4.43 -7.69 -6.37
N ALA A 130 4.16 -8.02 -5.11
CA ALA A 130 5.16 -8.53 -4.19
C ALA A 130 5.31 -10.04 -4.35
N VAL A 131 6.37 -10.50 -5.02
CA VAL A 131 6.54 -11.92 -5.36
C VAL A 131 6.98 -12.73 -4.15
N GLU A 132 8.03 -12.26 -3.48
CA GLU A 132 8.65 -12.99 -2.38
C GLU A 132 9.27 -12.03 -1.36
N VAL A 133 9.50 -12.51 -0.15
CA VAL A 133 10.19 -11.80 0.91
C VAL A 133 11.39 -12.60 1.38
N ILE A 134 12.54 -11.93 1.49
CA ILE A 134 13.76 -12.49 2.04
C ILE A 134 13.72 -12.25 3.55
N VAL A 135 13.67 -13.33 4.33
CA VAL A 135 13.67 -13.25 5.79
C VAL A 135 15.08 -12.94 6.29
N ASP A 136 15.17 -12.00 7.23
CA ASP A 136 16.42 -11.76 7.95
C ASP A 136 16.66 -12.86 8.98
N LYS A 137 17.83 -13.52 8.91
CA LYS A 137 18.21 -14.59 9.83
C LYS A 137 18.38 -14.09 11.27
N ALA A 138 18.63 -12.80 11.48
CA ALA A 138 18.67 -12.20 12.82
C ALA A 138 17.27 -12.15 13.47
N TYR A 139 16.20 -12.21 12.68
CA TYR A 139 14.80 -12.10 13.12
C TYR A 139 14.00 -13.31 12.63
N PRO A 140 14.24 -14.52 13.22
CA PRO A 140 13.55 -15.73 12.81
C PRO A 140 12.03 -15.60 12.97
N GLY A 141 11.30 -16.35 12.15
CA GLY A 141 9.84 -16.35 12.17
C GLY A 141 9.26 -17.23 13.28
N HIS A 142 8.26 -16.72 13.97
CA HIS A 142 7.45 -17.46 14.93
C HIS A 142 6.10 -17.78 14.30
N ARG A 143 5.76 -19.07 14.21
CA ARG A 143 4.50 -19.51 13.61
C ARG A 143 3.35 -19.28 14.59
N ILE A 144 2.34 -18.51 14.17
CA ILE A 144 1.13 -18.25 14.97
C ILE A 144 0.00 -19.21 14.57
N SER A 145 -0.11 -19.52 13.29
CA SER A 145 -1.10 -20.45 12.74
C SER A 145 -0.52 -21.27 11.60
N THR A 146 -1.33 -22.13 10.97
CA THR A 146 -0.90 -22.88 9.79
C THR A 146 -0.44 -22.00 8.63
N ASP A 147 -1.00 -20.80 8.52
CA ASP A 147 -0.86 -19.86 7.40
C ASP A 147 -0.32 -18.48 7.81
N MET A 148 0.11 -18.30 9.06
CA MET A 148 0.65 -17.02 9.56
C MET A 148 1.95 -17.21 10.35
N THR A 149 2.96 -16.40 9.99
CA THR A 149 4.24 -16.31 10.69
C THR A 149 4.54 -14.85 11.04
N ILE A 150 5.04 -14.60 12.25
CA ILE A 150 5.46 -13.27 12.71
C ILE A 150 6.97 -13.17 12.87
N HIS A 151 7.54 -12.04 12.51
CA HIS A 151 8.96 -11.72 12.61
C HIS A 151 9.12 -10.44 13.44
N PHE A 152 10.00 -10.48 14.44
CA PHE A 152 10.31 -9.34 15.31
C PHE A 152 11.47 -8.49 14.76
N GLY A 153 11.35 -8.11 13.50
CA GLY A 153 12.27 -7.25 12.77
C GLY A 153 11.82 -7.04 11.32
N PRO A 154 12.46 -6.14 10.57
CA PRO A 154 12.17 -5.97 9.16
C PRO A 154 12.60 -7.22 8.36
N PRO A 155 12.02 -7.45 7.17
CA PRO A 155 12.58 -8.44 6.23
C PRO A 155 13.99 -8.00 5.79
N ALA A 156 14.82 -8.91 5.30
CA ALA A 156 16.10 -8.54 4.67
C ALA A 156 15.89 -7.89 3.28
N GLY A 157 14.77 -8.18 2.63
CA GLY A 157 14.38 -7.56 1.37
C GLY A 157 13.06 -8.10 0.83
N ILE A 158 12.51 -7.42 -0.16
CA ILE A 158 11.26 -7.80 -0.84
C ILE A 158 11.56 -7.88 -2.34
N ILE A 159 11.14 -8.97 -2.98
CA ILE A 159 11.22 -9.15 -4.42
C ILE A 159 9.91 -8.62 -5.03
N LEU A 160 10.04 -7.67 -5.94
CA LEU A 160 8.95 -6.98 -6.60
C LEU A 160 8.97 -7.24 -8.10
N GLU A 161 7.80 -7.30 -8.72
CA GLU A 161 7.64 -7.35 -10.17
C GLU A 161 6.65 -6.30 -10.66
N SER A 162 6.85 -5.82 -11.88
CA SER A 162 5.96 -4.90 -12.58
C SER A 162 6.20 -5.01 -14.09
N GLU A 163 5.28 -4.48 -14.89
CA GLU A 163 5.48 -4.40 -16.35
C GLU A 163 6.74 -3.58 -16.69
N THR A 164 7.05 -2.56 -15.88
CA THR A 164 8.22 -1.70 -16.06
C THR A 164 9.55 -2.40 -15.82
N THR A 165 9.56 -3.48 -15.03
CA THR A 165 10.75 -4.27 -14.69
C THR A 165 10.90 -5.52 -15.56
N ARG A 166 9.96 -5.80 -16.48
CA ARG A 166 9.92 -7.03 -17.30
C ARG A 166 11.20 -7.33 -18.07
N CYS A 167 11.94 -6.30 -18.48
CA CYS A 167 13.20 -6.45 -19.23
C CYS A 167 14.44 -6.60 -18.33
N LEU A 168 14.28 -6.54 -17.00
CA LEU A 168 15.38 -6.70 -16.06
C LEU A 168 15.71 -8.18 -15.87
N GLN A 169 17.00 -8.50 -15.89
CA GLN A 169 17.52 -9.84 -15.63
C GLN A 169 18.76 -9.72 -14.75
N PHE A 170 18.66 -10.20 -13.52
CA PHE A 170 19.75 -10.24 -12.56
C PHE A 170 20.14 -11.68 -12.27
N VAL A 171 21.43 -11.95 -12.14
CA VAL A 171 21.93 -13.29 -11.81
C VAL A 171 21.40 -13.72 -10.45
N GLY A 172 20.77 -14.90 -10.39
CA GLY A 172 20.20 -15.44 -9.15
C GLY A 172 18.83 -14.88 -8.77
N MET A 173 18.17 -14.10 -9.63
CA MET A 173 16.80 -13.62 -9.42
C MET A 173 15.87 -14.05 -10.57
N PRO A 174 14.56 -14.22 -10.31
CA PRO A 174 13.60 -14.43 -11.38
C PRO A 174 13.61 -13.26 -12.38
N PRO A 175 13.53 -13.52 -13.70
CA PRO A 175 13.43 -12.47 -14.71
C PRO A 175 12.25 -11.54 -14.45
N GLY A 176 12.41 -10.25 -14.74
CA GLY A 176 11.36 -9.27 -14.55
C GLY A 176 11.21 -8.74 -13.12
N THR A 177 12.06 -9.18 -12.19
CA THR A 177 11.97 -8.81 -10.77
C THR A 177 13.07 -7.85 -10.32
N ILE A 178 12.81 -7.18 -9.20
CA ILE A 178 13.76 -6.29 -8.53
C ILE A 178 13.74 -6.51 -7.02
N LEU A 179 14.91 -6.41 -6.38
CA LEU A 179 15.04 -6.49 -4.93
C LEU A 179 14.94 -5.09 -4.32
N LEU A 180 14.03 -4.92 -3.36
CA LEU A 180 13.95 -3.76 -2.50
C LEU A 180 14.45 -4.13 -1.10
N THR A 181 15.57 -3.56 -0.68
CA THR A 181 16.09 -3.73 0.68
C THR A 181 15.50 -2.67 1.61
N PRO A 182 15.25 -2.98 2.90
CA PRO A 182 14.81 -1.99 3.87
C PRO A 182 15.81 -0.85 3.99
N MET A 183 15.30 0.33 4.32
CA MET A 183 16.10 1.51 4.64
C MET A 183 15.72 2.00 6.03
N THR A 184 16.71 2.42 6.81
CA THR A 184 16.48 3.11 8.07
C THR A 184 16.31 4.59 7.80
N VAL A 185 15.21 5.19 8.26
CA VAL A 185 14.93 6.61 8.11
C VAL A 185 14.69 7.20 9.49
N LYS A 186 15.32 8.34 9.78
CA LYS A 186 15.02 9.13 10.99
C LYS A 186 13.73 9.90 10.76
N ILE A 187 12.70 9.58 11.54
CA ILE A 187 11.44 10.33 11.54
C ILE A 187 11.58 11.43 12.59
N GLN A 188 11.61 12.70 12.17
CA GLN A 188 11.59 13.80 13.13
C GLN A 188 10.18 13.94 13.71
N CYS A 189 10.07 14.04 15.04
CA CYS A 189 8.83 14.35 15.71
C CYS A 189 8.32 15.71 15.22
N GLN A 190 7.21 15.72 14.48
CA GLN A 190 6.59 16.98 14.08
C GLN A 190 5.78 17.50 15.26
N ARG A 191 6.36 18.45 16.01
CA ARG A 191 5.59 19.28 16.94
C ARG A 191 4.48 19.96 16.12
N LYS A 192 3.22 19.57 16.38
CA LYS A 192 2.06 20.33 15.89
C LYS A 192 2.30 21.79 16.28
N ARG A 193 2.40 22.68 15.27
CA ARG A 193 2.48 24.12 15.53
C ARG A 193 1.18 24.53 16.26
N PRO A 194 1.27 25.46 17.22
CA PRO A 194 0.12 25.92 18.01
C PRO A 194 -0.97 26.53 17.14
#